data_AF-A0A355EU29-F1
#
_entry.id   AF-A0A355EU29-F1
#
_cell.length_a   1.000
_cell.length_b   1.000
_cell.length_c   1.000
_cell.angle_alpha   90.00
_cell.angle_beta   90.00
_cell.angle_gamma   90.00
#
_symmetry.space_group_name_H-M   'P 1'
#
loop_
_entity.id
_entity.type
_entity.pdbx_description
1 polymer ?
#
loop_
_entity_poly.entity_id
_entity_poly.type
_entity_poly.pdbx_seq_one_letter_code
_entity_poly.pdbx_strand_id
1 'polypeptide(L)'
;ATAQHTLVLALVEAGGFHEAGELLLKSGLRQAFADDPINLLKLRGVEGKIFAGLGKLWRAEMIFKEVKEDFLRRGRDYLAAMLGLELAGVMLRQGRPDEVEELATEAFETFRDLAVGREALKAVRYLQQACHQRAASAEKVQKVLMFLYRLEQKPGLRFAP
;
A
#
# COMPACT_ATOMS: atom_id res chain seq x y z
N ALA A 1 -17.76 7.74 -11.54
CA ALA A 1 -16.79 6.85 -10.87
C ALA A 1 -15.50 7.58 -10.49
N THR A 2 -14.76 8.15 -11.45
CA THR A 2 -13.39 8.67 -11.22
C THR A 2 -13.28 9.74 -10.13
N ALA A 3 -14.17 10.75 -10.10
CA ALA A 3 -14.11 11.82 -9.11
C ALA A 3 -14.32 11.34 -7.65
N GLN A 4 -15.28 10.43 -7.43
CA GLN A 4 -15.51 9.83 -6.12
C GLN A 4 -14.35 8.91 -5.70
N HIS A 5 -13.79 8.14 -6.64
CA HIS A 5 -12.63 7.30 -6.38
C HIS A 5 -11.42 8.13 -5.95
N THR A 6 -11.14 9.23 -6.65
CA THR A 6 -10.08 10.18 -6.29
C THR A 6 -10.34 10.82 -4.92
N LEU A 7 -11.58 11.19 -4.59
CA LEU A 7 -11.92 11.76 -3.29
C LEU A 7 -11.73 10.76 -2.14
N VAL A 8 -12.14 9.49 -2.33
CA VAL A 8 -11.89 8.44 -1.32
C VAL A 8 -10.38 8.28 -1.08
N LEU A 9 -9.57 8.24 -2.14
CA LEU A 9 -8.11 8.16 -2.02
C LEU A 9 -7.54 9.36 -1.25
N ALA A 10 -7.96 10.58 -1.58
CA ALA A 10 -7.52 11.79 -0.91
C ALA A 10 -7.88 11.79 0.59
N LEU A 11 -9.08 11.31 0.95
CA LEU A 11 -9.49 11.17 2.35
C LEU A 11 -8.62 10.16 3.10
N VAL A 12 -8.30 9.02 2.48
CA VAL A 12 -7.39 8.03 3.06
C VAL A 12 -5.98 8.61 3.29
N GLU A 13 -5.44 9.33 2.31
CA GLU A 13 -4.13 10.00 2.44
C GLU A 13 -4.11 11.08 3.53
N ALA A 14 -5.24 11.75 3.75
CA ALA A 14 -5.43 12.73 4.81
C ALA A 14 -5.73 12.11 6.20
N GLY A 15 -5.88 10.78 6.28
CA GLY A 15 -6.23 10.08 7.52
C GLY A 15 -7.73 10.12 7.89
N GLY A 16 -8.58 10.65 7.01
CA GLY A 16 -10.04 10.71 7.14
C GLY A 16 -10.69 9.35 6.86
N PHE A 17 -10.33 8.32 7.63
CA PHE A 17 -10.73 6.93 7.34
C PHE A 17 -12.21 6.67 7.54
N HIS A 18 -12.87 7.37 8.48
CA HIS A 18 -14.32 7.25 8.69
C HIS A 18 -15.07 7.83 7.49
N GLU A 19 -14.73 9.05 7.09
CA GLU A 19 -15.32 9.75 5.95
C GLU A 19 -15.07 8.99 4.64
N ALA A 20 -13.85 8.46 4.45
CA ALA A 20 -13.51 7.63 3.31
C ALA A 20 -14.37 6.36 3.24
N GLY A 21 -14.56 5.68 4.37
CA GLY A 21 -15.40 4.49 4.48
C GLY A 21 -16.86 4.77 4.15
N GLU A 22 -17.42 5.85 4.71
CA GLU A 22 -18.79 6.26 4.41
C GLU A 22 -18.99 6.61 2.94
N LEU A 23 -18.07 7.40 2.36
CA LEU A 23 -18.13 7.79 0.97
C LEU A 23 -18.03 6.56 0.06
N LEU A 24 -17.11 5.63 0.34
CA LEU A 24 -16.96 4.41 -0.43
C LEU A 24 -18.26 3.59 -0.44
N LEU A 25 -18.92 3.43 0.71
CA LEU A 25 -20.21 2.73 0.81
C LEU A 25 -21.32 3.40 0.01
N LYS A 26 -21.38 4.75 0.01
CA LYS A 26 -22.44 5.53 -0.66
C LYS A 26 -22.17 5.76 -2.15
N SER A 27 -20.94 5.59 -2.61
CA SER A 27 -20.49 6.00 -3.95
C SER A 27 -20.91 5.09 -5.11
N GLY A 28 -21.30 3.84 -4.85
CA GLY A 28 -21.55 2.84 -5.89
C GLY A 28 -20.31 2.41 -6.68
N LEU A 29 -19.09 2.70 -6.17
CA LEU A 29 -17.84 2.41 -6.88
C LEU A 29 -17.64 0.91 -7.17
N ARG A 30 -18.14 0.03 -6.31
CA ARG A 30 -18.08 -1.43 -6.54
C ARG A 30 -18.84 -1.83 -7.79
N GLN A 31 -20.05 -1.29 -7.96
CA GLN A 31 -20.86 -1.54 -9.16
C GLN A 31 -20.20 -0.90 -10.38
N ALA A 32 -19.68 0.32 -10.23
CA ALA A 32 -19.03 1.02 -11.32
C ALA A 32 -17.76 0.32 -11.85
N PHE A 33 -17.07 -0.46 -11.02
CA PHE A 33 -15.88 -1.23 -11.40
C PHE A 33 -16.15 -2.74 -11.53
N ALA A 34 -17.41 -3.18 -11.58
CA ALA A 34 -17.76 -4.60 -11.64
C ALA A 34 -17.10 -5.31 -12.85
N ASP A 35 -17.06 -4.63 -13.99
CA ASP A 35 -16.46 -5.13 -15.24
C ASP A 35 -14.99 -4.70 -15.43
N ASP A 36 -14.39 -4.07 -14.42
CA ASP A 36 -12.98 -3.67 -14.41
C ASP A 36 -12.25 -4.30 -13.22
N PRO A 37 -11.76 -5.55 -13.38
CA PRO A 37 -11.14 -6.29 -12.30
C PRO A 37 -9.94 -5.57 -11.67
N ILE A 38 -9.19 -4.78 -12.44
CA ILE A 38 -8.00 -4.09 -11.93
C ILE A 38 -8.43 -2.92 -11.04
N ASN A 39 -9.40 -2.11 -11.47
CA ASN A 39 -9.90 -1.02 -10.65
C ASN A 39 -10.70 -1.51 -9.44
N LEU A 40 -11.38 -2.65 -9.54
CA LEU A 40 -12.01 -3.29 -8.39
C LEU A 40 -10.96 -3.74 -7.36
N LEU A 41 -9.85 -4.32 -7.79
CA LEU A 41 -8.74 -4.69 -6.88
C LEU A 41 -8.09 -3.47 -6.24
N LYS A 42 -7.88 -2.38 -6.99
CA LYS A 42 -7.40 -1.12 -6.42
C LYS A 42 -8.36 -0.58 -5.36
N LEU A 43 -9.67 -0.59 -5.63
CA LEU A 43 -10.69 -0.18 -4.67
C LEU A 43 -10.65 -1.06 -3.41
N ARG A 44 -10.49 -2.38 -3.54
CA ARG A 44 -10.30 -3.28 -2.39
C ARG A 44 -9.03 -2.97 -1.61
N GLY A 45 -7.93 -2.64 -2.28
CA GLY A 45 -6.73 -2.13 -1.62
C GLY A 45 -7.02 -0.89 -0.77
N VAL A 46 -7.81 0.05 -1.28
CA VAL A 46 -8.25 1.24 -0.54
C VAL A 46 -9.09 0.87 0.70
N GLU A 47 -9.98 -0.13 0.59
CA GLU A 47 -10.73 -0.65 1.74
C GLU A 47 -9.80 -1.20 2.83
N GLY A 48 -8.75 -1.92 2.43
CA GLY A 48 -7.71 -2.40 3.34
C GLY A 48 -7.05 -1.25 4.10
N LYS A 49 -6.72 -0.15 3.42
CA LYS A 49 -6.16 1.06 4.05
C LYS A 49 -7.14 1.71 5.02
N ILE A 50 -8.42 1.80 4.65
CA ILE A 50 -9.48 2.31 5.54
C ILE A 50 -9.55 1.44 6.81
N PHE A 51 -9.59 0.11 6.67
CA PHE A 51 -9.60 -0.78 7.82
C PHE A 51 -8.34 -0.65 8.68
N ALA A 52 -7.17 -0.52 8.06
CA ALA A 52 -5.92 -0.30 8.79
C ALA A 52 -5.97 1.02 9.57
N GLY A 53 -6.40 2.11 8.94
CA GLY A 53 -6.55 3.41 9.56
C GLY A 53 -7.53 3.42 10.75
N LEU A 54 -8.60 2.64 10.65
CA LEU A 54 -9.59 2.41 11.71
C LEU A 54 -9.13 1.42 12.79
N GLY A 55 -7.88 0.93 12.74
CA GLY A 55 -7.34 -0.02 13.71
C GLY A 55 -7.86 -1.46 13.56
N LYS A 56 -8.61 -1.77 12.50
CA LYS A 56 -9.13 -3.11 12.19
C LYS A 56 -8.07 -3.94 11.46
N LEU A 57 -6.92 -4.13 12.11
CA LEU A 57 -5.69 -4.65 11.52
C LEU A 57 -5.85 -6.03 10.87
N TRP A 58 -6.57 -6.95 11.53
CA TRP A 58 -6.82 -8.28 10.98
C TRP A 58 -7.57 -8.26 9.64
N ARG A 59 -8.57 -7.37 9.51
CA ARG A 59 -9.31 -7.21 8.25
C ARG A 59 -8.43 -6.59 7.16
N ALA A 60 -7.62 -5.60 7.53
CA ALA A 60 -6.69 -4.98 6.60
C ALA A 60 -5.67 -5.99 6.06
N GLU A 61 -5.07 -6.80 6.94
CA GLU A 61 -4.14 -7.87 6.56
C GLU A 61 -4.78 -8.85 5.58
N MET A 62 -5.98 -9.36 5.88
CA MET A 62 -6.69 -10.30 5.01
C MET A 62 -6.92 -9.71 3.62
N ILE A 63 -7.39 -8.46 3.55
CA ILE A 63 -7.61 -7.75 2.29
C ILE A 63 -6.30 -7.56 1.53
N PHE A 64 -5.23 -7.12 2.20
CA PHE A 64 -3.95 -6.88 1.54
C PHE A 64 -3.31 -8.16 1.00
N LYS A 65 -3.39 -9.27 1.74
CA LYS A 65 -2.93 -10.59 1.25
C LYS A 65 -3.69 -11.01 0.00
N GLU A 66 -5.01 -10.99 0.06
CA GLU A 66 -5.87 -11.40 -1.06
C GLU A 66 -5.64 -10.53 -2.30
N VAL A 67 -5.61 -9.21 -2.13
CA VAL A 67 -5.41 -8.26 -3.24
C VAL A 67 -4.00 -8.35 -3.82
N LYS A 68 -2.97 -8.56 -2.98
CA LYS A 68 -1.58 -8.78 -3.43
C LYS A 68 -1.49 -10.02 -4.32
N GLU A 69 -2.03 -11.15 -3.87
CA GLU A 69 -2.04 -12.41 -4.64
C GLU A 69 -2.81 -12.27 -5.96
N ASP A 70 -3.95 -11.57 -5.94
CA ASP A 70 -4.73 -11.27 -7.14
C ASP A 70 -3.96 -10.40 -8.14
N PHE A 71 -3.18 -9.42 -7.67
CA PHE A 71 -2.31 -8.63 -8.54
C PHE A 71 -1.18 -9.46 -9.14
N LEU A 72 -0.53 -10.32 -8.35
CA LEU A 72 0.51 -11.24 -8.85
C LEU A 72 -0.04 -12.17 -9.94
N ARG A 73 -1.21 -12.80 -9.70
CA ARG A 73 -1.89 -13.65 -10.70
C ARG A 73 -2.19 -12.94 -12.02
N ARG A 74 -2.23 -11.61 -12.02
CA ARG A 74 -2.54 -10.76 -13.19
C ARG A 74 -1.31 -10.04 -13.75
N GLY A 75 -0.10 -10.38 -13.29
CA GLY A 75 1.15 -9.76 -13.73
C GLY A 75 1.23 -8.27 -13.39
N ARG A 76 0.67 -7.87 -12.24
CA ARG A 76 0.69 -6.49 -11.73
C ARG A 76 1.68 -6.35 -10.58
N ASP A 77 2.92 -6.77 -10.83
CA ASP A 77 3.95 -6.94 -9.81
C ASP A 77 4.24 -5.65 -9.02
N TYR A 78 4.25 -4.50 -9.71
CA TYR A 78 4.38 -3.20 -9.04
C TYR A 78 3.29 -2.96 -7.99
N LEU A 79 2.03 -3.23 -8.34
CA LEU A 79 0.90 -3.06 -7.43
C LEU A 79 0.95 -4.09 -6.30
N ALA A 80 1.37 -5.32 -6.59
CA ALA A 80 1.56 -6.34 -5.56
C ALA A 80 2.65 -5.94 -4.55
N ALA A 81 3.79 -5.41 -5.02
CA ALA A 81 4.86 -4.92 -4.15
C ALA A 81 4.40 -3.74 -3.27
N MET A 82 3.63 -2.80 -3.82
CA MET A 82 3.03 -1.72 -3.03
C MET A 82 2.09 -2.25 -1.94
N LEU A 83 1.27 -3.26 -2.25
CA LEU A 83 0.41 -3.93 -1.27
C LEU A 83 1.20 -4.74 -0.23
N GLY A 84 2.34 -5.31 -0.62
CA GLY A 84 3.28 -5.97 0.30
C GLY A 84 3.83 -5.00 1.35
N LEU A 85 4.14 -3.76 0.96
CA LEU A 85 4.57 -2.71 1.89
C LEU A 85 3.41 -2.26 2.82
N GLU A 86 2.18 -2.14 2.31
CA GLU A 86 1.00 -1.87 3.15
C GLU A 86 0.78 -3.00 4.19
N LEU A 87 0.92 -4.25 3.77
CA LEU A 87 0.84 -5.45 4.62
C LEU A 87 1.92 -5.44 5.71
N ALA A 88 3.17 -5.14 5.35
CA ALA A 88 4.28 -4.97 6.29
C ALA A 88 3.95 -3.96 7.40
N GLY A 89 3.33 -2.82 7.03
CA GLY A 89 2.89 -1.81 7.99
C GLY A 89 1.85 -2.33 8.97
N VAL A 90 0.89 -3.14 8.49
CA VAL A 90 -0.12 -3.79 9.32
C VAL A 90 0.50 -4.82 10.27
N MET A 91 1.40 -5.67 9.78
CA MET A 91 2.09 -6.68 10.60
C MET A 91 2.91 -6.06 11.73
N LEU A 92 3.61 -4.94 11.47
CA LEU A 92 4.32 -4.20 12.51
C LEU A 92 3.38 -3.65 13.58
N ARG A 93 2.20 -3.15 13.21
CA ARG A 93 1.18 -2.67 14.16
C ARG A 93 0.55 -3.80 14.98
N GLN A 94 0.59 -5.03 14.46
CA GLN A 94 0.18 -6.24 15.19
C GLN A 94 1.30 -6.81 16.07
N GLY A 95 2.52 -6.24 16.05
CA GLY A 95 3.66 -6.77 16.80
C GLY A 95 4.32 -8.01 16.18
N ARG A 96 4.22 -8.17 14.85
CA ARG A 96 4.80 -9.29 14.08
C ARG A 96 5.92 -8.82 13.14
N PRO A 97 7.09 -8.40 13.68
CA PRO A 97 8.18 -7.86 12.87
C PRO A 97 8.91 -8.91 12.03
N ASP A 98 8.87 -10.18 12.43
CA ASP A 98 9.67 -11.25 11.79
C ASP A 98 9.25 -11.52 10.34
N GLU A 99 7.99 -11.25 9.98
CA GLU A 99 7.43 -11.46 8.64
C GLU A 99 7.66 -10.25 7.69
N VAL A 100 8.21 -9.15 8.21
CA VAL A 100 8.28 -7.87 7.48
C VAL A 100 9.50 -7.80 6.56
N GLU A 101 10.60 -8.44 6.94
CA GLU A 101 11.86 -8.43 6.18
C GLU A 101 11.70 -9.06 4.79
N GLU A 102 10.93 -10.16 4.72
CA GLU A 102 10.62 -10.84 3.47
C GLU A 102 9.82 -9.92 2.53
N LEU A 103 8.77 -9.26 3.04
CA LEU A 103 7.97 -8.32 2.26
C LEU A 103 8.77 -7.10 1.77
N ALA A 104 9.67 -6.58 2.60
CA ALA A 104 10.55 -5.47 2.20
C ALA A 104 11.57 -5.90 1.12
N THR A 105 12.08 -7.13 1.22
CA THR A 105 13.02 -7.71 0.25
C THR A 105 12.33 -7.98 -1.08
N GLU A 106 11.16 -8.63 -1.08
CA GLU A 106 10.35 -8.88 -2.27
C GLU A 106 10.00 -7.58 -3.00
N ALA A 107 9.61 -6.53 -2.26
CA ALA A 107 9.33 -5.23 -2.84
C ALA A 107 10.57 -4.58 -3.47
N PHE A 108 11.74 -4.72 -2.85
CA PHE A 108 13.00 -4.18 -3.38
C PHE A 108 13.39 -4.88 -4.68
N GLU A 109 13.34 -6.22 -4.71
CA GLU A 109 13.65 -7.01 -5.90
C GLU A 109 12.68 -6.71 -7.03
N THR A 110 11.38 -6.68 -6.74
CA THR A 110 10.35 -6.32 -7.73
C THR A 110 10.61 -4.93 -8.32
N PHE A 111 10.91 -3.94 -7.49
CA PHE A 111 11.20 -2.59 -7.97
C PHE A 111 12.49 -2.52 -8.79
N ARG A 112 13.49 -3.33 -8.45
CA ARG A 112 14.75 -3.40 -9.19
C ARG A 112 14.52 -4.00 -10.57
N ASP A 113 13.79 -5.11 -10.63
CA ASP A 113 13.56 -5.87 -11.85
C ASP A 113 12.63 -5.11 -12.82
N LEU A 114 11.70 -4.31 -12.29
CA LEU A 114 10.88 -3.36 -13.05
C LEU A 114 11.60 -2.04 -13.40
N ALA A 115 12.88 -1.90 -13.04
CA ALA A 115 13.67 -0.68 -13.23
C ALA A 115 12.99 0.59 -12.68
N VAL A 116 12.29 0.46 -11.54
CA VAL A 116 11.69 1.61 -10.85
C VAL A 116 12.79 2.57 -10.42
N GLY A 117 12.53 3.87 -10.55
CA GLY A 117 13.53 4.92 -10.36
C GLY A 117 14.32 4.81 -9.05
N ARG A 118 15.59 5.24 -9.10
CA ARG A 118 16.58 5.11 -8.01
C ARG A 118 16.07 5.53 -6.63
N GLU A 119 15.25 6.58 -6.56
CA GLU A 119 14.75 7.10 -5.29
C GLU A 119 13.69 6.16 -4.66
N ALA A 120 12.90 5.44 -5.46
CA ALA A 120 12.01 4.38 -4.95
C ALA A 120 12.81 3.22 -4.36
N LEU A 121 13.84 2.75 -5.07
CA LEU A 121 14.75 1.71 -4.57
C LEU A 121 15.46 2.13 -3.29
N LYS A 122 15.84 3.40 -3.17
CA LYS A 122 16.44 3.97 -1.95
C LYS A 122 15.45 3.93 -0.78
N ALA A 123 14.18 4.25 -1.02
CA ALA A 123 13.15 4.22 0.01
C ALA A 123 12.88 2.79 0.53
N VAL A 124 12.76 1.82 -0.36
CA VAL A 124 12.54 0.42 0.05
C VAL A 124 13.78 -0.16 0.73
N ARG A 125 14.99 0.15 0.25
CA ARG A 125 16.24 -0.28 0.90
C ARG A 125 16.43 0.29 2.30
N TYR A 126 15.95 1.51 2.55
CA TYR A 126 15.90 2.06 3.90
C TYR A 126 15.04 1.20 4.84
N LEU A 127 13.87 0.74 4.37
CA LEU A 127 13.02 -0.17 5.15
C LEU A 127 13.68 -1.53 5.37
N GLN A 128 14.28 -2.11 4.32
CA GLN A 128 15.00 -3.38 4.43
C GLN A 128 16.13 -3.32 5.47
N GLN A 129 16.92 -2.24 5.46
CA GLN A 129 17.97 -2.03 6.45
C GLN A 129 17.41 -1.90 7.87
N ALA A 130 16.26 -1.22 8.03
CA ALA A 130 15.59 -1.13 9.31
C ALA A 130 15.08 -2.50 9.79
N CYS A 131 14.63 -3.38 8.90
CA CYS A 131 14.24 -4.76 9.25
C CYS A 131 15.44 -5.56 9.75
N HIS A 132 16.55 -5.58 9.00
CA HIS A 132 17.79 -6.26 9.42
C HIS A 132 18.32 -5.78 10.77
N GLN A 133 18.16 -4.48 11.08
CA GLN A 133 18.58 -3.88 12.35
C GLN A 133 17.55 -4.04 13.47
N ARG A 134 16.43 -4.75 13.23
CA ARG A 134 15.28 -4.86 14.15
C ARG A 134 14.73 -3.49 14.61
N ALA A 135 14.87 -2.50 13.75
CA ALA A 135 14.44 -1.12 13.94
C ALA A 135 13.23 -0.76 13.06
N ALA A 136 12.65 -1.73 12.33
CA ALA A 136 11.45 -1.52 11.54
C ALA A 136 10.27 -1.11 12.43
N SER A 137 9.52 -0.10 11.99
CA SER A 137 8.31 0.36 12.66
C SER A 137 7.25 0.70 11.62
N ALA A 138 5.98 0.66 12.02
CA ALA A 138 4.87 1.02 11.15
C ALA A 138 5.03 2.46 10.59
N GLU A 139 5.60 3.35 11.39
CA GLU A 139 5.92 4.73 10.98
C GLU A 139 6.95 4.78 9.84
N LYS A 140 8.01 3.96 9.91
CA LYS A 140 9.01 3.87 8.82
C LYS A 140 8.37 3.33 7.54
N VAL A 141 7.52 2.31 7.64
CA VAL A 141 6.77 1.79 6.49
C VAL A 141 5.87 2.87 5.89
N GLN A 142 5.10 3.57 6.73
CA GLN A 142 4.23 4.65 6.29
C GLN A 142 5.00 5.77 5.60
N LYS A 143 6.18 6.14 6.11
CA LYS A 143 7.07 7.12 5.49
C LYS A 143 7.50 6.70 4.09
N VAL A 144 7.87 5.42 3.89
CA VAL A 144 8.22 4.87 2.58
C VAL A 144 7.02 4.87 1.63
N LEU A 145 5.86 4.39 2.07
CA LEU A 145 4.63 4.38 1.27
C LEU A 145 4.22 5.78 0.83
N MET A 146 4.18 6.75 1.76
CA MET A 146 3.84 8.14 1.44
C MET A 146 4.82 8.76 0.45
N PHE A 147 6.11 8.42 0.55
CA PHE A 147 7.09 8.85 -0.43
C PHE A 147 6.82 8.24 -1.81
N LEU A 148 6.57 6.93 -1.89
CA LEU A 148 6.32 6.23 -3.16
C LEU A 148 5.06 6.77 -3.86
N TYR A 149 3.96 6.98 -3.12
CA TYR A 149 2.74 7.59 -3.67
C TYR A 149 2.97 9.00 -4.21
N ARG A 150 3.74 9.82 -3.48
CA ARG A 150 4.09 11.16 -3.96
C ARG A 150 5.04 11.13 -5.16
N LEU A 151 5.93 10.15 -5.23
CA LEU A 151 6.87 10.00 -6.34
C LEU A 151 6.14 9.68 -7.65
N GLU A 152 5.06 8.89 -7.61
CA GLU A 152 4.20 8.65 -8.77
C GLU A 152 3.57 9.95 -9.30
N GLN A 153 3.15 10.84 -8.40
CA GLN A 153 2.53 12.13 -8.76
C GLN A 153 3.55 13.20 -9.15
N LYS A 154 4.75 13.16 -8.57
CA LYS A 154 5.81 14.15 -8.77
C LYS A 154 7.15 13.45 -9.04
N PRO A 155 7.43 13.12 -10.31
CA PRO A 155 8.72 12.58 -10.71
C PRO A 155 9.87 13.51 -10.29
N GLY A 156 10.95 12.94 -9.76
CA GLY A 156 12.13 13.69 -9.31
C GLY A 156 12.16 14.04 -7.81
N LEU A 157 11.15 13.63 -7.03
CA LEU A 157 11.24 13.66 -5.58
C LEU A 157 12.40 12.79 -5.08
N ARG A 158 13.12 13.29 -4.07
CA ARG A 158 14.23 12.58 -3.43
C ARG A 158 13.79 11.99 -2.10
N PHE A 159 14.21 10.76 -1.83
CA PHE A 159 13.93 10.11 -0.56
C PHE A 159 14.89 10.59 0.53
N ALA A 160 14.31 11.01 1.66
CA ALA A 160 15.01 11.41 2.89
C ALA A 160 14.71 10.39 4.01
N PRO A 161 15.69 9.56 4.42
CA PRO A 161 15.58 8.55 5.49
C PRO A 161 15.07 9.08 6.84
#